data_AF-A0A9E6WK82-F1
#
_entry.id   AF-A0A9E6WK82-F1
#
_cell.length_a   1.000
_cell.length_b   1.000
_cell.length_c   1.000
_cell.angle_alpha   90.00
_cell.angle_beta   90.00
_cell.angle_gamma   90.00
#
_symmetry.space_group_name_H-M   'P 1'
#
loop_
_entity.id
_entity.type
_entity.pdbx_description
1 polymer ?
#
loop_
_entity_poly.entity_id
_entity_poly.type
_entity_poly.pdbx_seq_one_letter_code
_entity_poly.pdbx_strand_id
1 'polypeptide(L)'
;MGGLIGGICLAGLATTASAQAQSTNRVAAETDWSVFVENEPKECWGVSAPKESVNTRDGRVVAVRRGEILLFVFYRPGAEVQGQVTFTGGYPFAPGSTVNMRIGDDQFELFTDGEWAWPASAADDGRIVAAMKRGAQAVLTARSARGTQTQDTFSLLGFTAAVEDAEARCKG
;
A
#
# COMPACT_ATOMS: atom_id res chain seq x y z
N MET A 1 19.76 -39.95 58.47
CA MET A 1 20.93 -39.84 57.57
C MET A 1 20.46 -40.24 56.17
N GLY A 2 20.37 -39.28 55.24
CA GLY A 2 20.11 -39.41 53.79
C GLY A 2 18.79 -40.09 53.35
N GLY A 3 18.00 -39.61 52.40
CA GLY A 3 18.20 -38.68 51.28
C GLY A 3 17.73 -39.36 49.97
N LEU A 4 17.31 -38.53 48.98
CA LEU A 4 16.93 -38.83 47.56
C LEU A 4 15.43 -39.14 47.32
N ILE A 5 14.57 -38.26 46.76
CA ILE A 5 14.57 -37.47 45.49
C ILE A 5 14.44 -38.33 44.23
N GLY A 6 13.40 -38.04 43.43
CA GLY A 6 13.39 -38.21 41.96
C GLY A 6 12.12 -38.90 41.45
N GLY A 7 11.30 -38.35 40.56
CA GLY A 7 11.30 -37.09 39.84
C GLY A 7 10.05 -37.08 38.97
N ILE A 8 9.29 -35.97 38.98
CA ILE A 8 8.13 -35.78 38.10
C ILE A 8 8.67 -35.34 36.74
N CYS A 9 8.56 -36.19 35.72
CA CYS A 9 8.80 -35.82 34.34
C CYS A 9 7.66 -34.89 33.85
N LEU A 10 7.88 -33.57 33.85
CA LEU A 10 7.07 -32.64 33.08
C LEU A 10 7.43 -32.80 31.59
N ALA A 11 6.49 -33.33 30.81
CA ALA A 11 6.56 -33.30 29.35
C ALA A 11 6.37 -31.85 28.87
N GLY A 12 7.45 -31.23 28.39
CA GLY A 12 7.41 -29.91 27.76
C GLY A 12 6.68 -29.96 26.42
N LEU A 13 5.57 -29.24 26.31
CA LEU A 13 4.90 -28.97 25.04
C LEU A 13 5.79 -28.01 24.23
N ALA A 14 6.47 -28.54 23.21
CA ALA A 14 7.15 -27.72 22.22
C ALA A 14 6.09 -27.00 21.37
N THR A 15 5.87 -25.72 21.64
CA THR A 15 5.10 -24.85 20.75
C THR A 15 5.94 -24.62 19.49
N THR A 16 5.55 -25.26 18.39
CA THR A 16 6.07 -24.92 17.06
C THR A 16 5.63 -23.50 16.72
N ALA A 17 6.54 -22.54 16.86
CA ALA A 17 6.36 -21.21 16.31
C ALA A 17 6.31 -21.35 14.78
N SER A 18 5.13 -21.21 14.18
CA SER A 18 4.97 -21.06 12.75
C SER A 18 5.60 -19.73 12.34
N ALA A 19 6.77 -19.79 11.71
CA ALA A 19 7.36 -18.63 11.04
C ALA A 19 6.36 -18.14 9.98
N GLN A 20 5.85 -16.91 10.14
CA GLN A 20 5.03 -16.27 9.12
C GLN A 20 5.91 -16.07 7.88
N ALA A 21 5.49 -16.59 6.73
CA ALA A 21 6.20 -16.43 5.48
C ALA A 21 6.31 -14.93 5.14
N GLN A 22 7.52 -14.38 5.22
CA GLN A 22 7.81 -13.08 4.63
C GLN A 22 7.83 -13.24 3.12
N SER A 23 7.15 -12.34 2.41
CA SER A 23 7.16 -12.32 0.96
C SER A 23 8.60 -12.22 0.44
N THR A 24 9.06 -13.23 -0.28
CA THR A 24 10.45 -13.33 -0.77
C THR A 24 10.79 -12.30 -1.85
N ASN A 25 9.77 -11.64 -2.40
CA ASN A 25 9.90 -10.65 -3.46
C ASN A 25 10.02 -9.20 -2.95
N ARG A 26 10.01 -8.95 -1.62
CA ARG A 26 10.35 -7.62 -1.07
C ARG A 26 11.85 -7.44 -1.07
N VAL A 27 12.34 -6.45 -1.80
CA VAL A 27 13.78 -6.22 -2.02
C VAL A 27 14.34 -5.02 -1.27
N ALA A 28 13.49 -4.08 -0.83
CA ALA A 28 13.89 -2.96 0.00
C ALA A 28 12.73 -2.44 0.88
N ALA A 29 13.09 -1.69 1.91
CA ALA A 29 12.17 -0.94 2.74
C ALA A 29 12.78 0.45 2.99
N GLU A 30 12.18 1.47 2.39
CA GLU A 30 12.59 2.87 2.43
C GLU A 30 11.63 3.64 3.34
N THR A 31 11.88 3.56 4.65
CA THR A 31 11.04 4.16 5.69
C THR A 31 9.58 3.69 5.64
N ASP A 32 8.65 4.51 5.13
CA ASP A 32 7.22 4.17 5.06
C ASP A 32 6.85 3.44 3.74
N TRP A 33 7.81 3.27 2.83
CA TRP A 33 7.63 2.62 1.53
C TRP A 33 8.40 1.31 1.45
N SER A 34 7.86 0.32 0.77
CA SER A 34 8.53 -0.94 0.47
C SER A 34 8.67 -1.14 -1.02
N VAL A 35 9.78 -1.74 -1.47
CA VAL A 35 10.05 -2.04 -2.87
C VAL A 35 9.98 -3.54 -3.08
N PHE A 36 9.31 -3.94 -4.14
CA PHE A 36 9.14 -5.33 -4.53
C PHE A 36 9.54 -5.54 -5.99
N VAL A 37 9.96 -6.76 -6.31
CA VAL A 37 10.30 -7.19 -7.67
C VAL A 37 9.75 -8.57 -7.93
N GLU A 38 8.95 -8.70 -8.98
CA GLU A 38 8.57 -9.96 -9.62
C GLU A 38 9.38 -10.13 -10.91
N ASN A 39 9.78 -11.36 -11.24
CA ASN A 39 10.62 -11.60 -12.42
C ASN A 39 9.86 -12.18 -13.61
N GLU A 40 8.70 -12.81 -13.40
CA GLU A 40 7.95 -13.52 -14.44
C GLU A 40 6.43 -13.23 -14.36
N PRO A 41 5.91 -12.22 -15.08
CA PRO A 41 6.65 -11.23 -15.86
C PRO A 41 7.41 -10.22 -14.98
N LYS A 42 8.43 -9.56 -15.54
CA LYS A 42 9.21 -8.55 -14.82
C LYS A 42 8.32 -7.37 -14.42
N GLU A 43 8.18 -7.15 -13.12
CA GLU A 43 7.45 -6.03 -12.52
C GLU A 43 8.18 -5.54 -11.27
N CYS A 44 8.29 -4.22 -11.11
CA CYS A 44 8.89 -3.61 -9.93
C CYS A 44 7.94 -2.54 -9.42
N TRP A 45 7.77 -2.46 -8.10
CA TRP A 45 6.88 -1.46 -7.55
C TRP A 45 7.30 -0.98 -6.17
N GLY A 46 7.05 0.31 -5.93
CA GLY A 46 7.00 0.88 -4.60
C GLY A 46 5.57 0.79 -4.06
N VAL A 47 5.40 0.44 -2.80
CA VAL A 47 4.09 0.39 -2.13
C VAL A 47 4.16 0.92 -0.71
N SER A 48 3.11 1.59 -0.27
CA SER A 48 2.90 2.00 1.11
C SER A 48 1.47 1.74 1.57
N ALA A 49 1.28 1.61 2.88
CA ALA A 49 -0.02 1.61 3.55
C ALA A 49 -0.25 2.99 4.21
N PRO A 50 -1.51 3.43 4.39
CA PRO A 50 -1.78 4.73 5.00
C PRO A 50 -1.32 4.75 6.47
N LYS A 51 -0.90 5.92 6.94
CA LYS A 51 -0.62 6.17 8.37
C LYS A 51 -1.90 6.45 9.15
N GLU A 52 -2.94 6.93 8.48
CA GLU A 52 -4.21 7.29 9.08
C GLU A 52 -5.36 7.04 8.10
N SER A 53 -6.48 6.55 8.62
CA SER A 53 -7.73 6.37 7.88
C SER A 53 -8.91 6.88 8.70
N VAL A 54 -9.66 7.83 8.13
CA VAL A 54 -10.91 8.34 8.71
C VAL A 54 -12.06 7.89 7.81
N ASN A 55 -13.10 7.30 8.41
CA ASN A 55 -14.26 6.83 7.69
C ASN A 55 -15.50 7.53 8.24
N THR A 56 -16.31 8.11 7.36
CA THR A 56 -17.52 8.83 7.73
C THR A 56 -18.75 8.32 6.99
N ARG A 57 -19.88 8.33 7.68
CA ARG A 57 -21.21 8.07 7.10
C ARG A 57 -22.20 9.03 7.76
N ASP A 58 -22.99 9.72 6.95
CA ASP A 58 -23.98 10.72 7.39
C ASP A 58 -23.37 11.77 8.34
N GLY A 59 -22.14 12.21 8.02
CA GLY A 59 -21.40 13.21 8.80
C GLY A 59 -20.80 12.72 10.13
N ARG A 60 -20.90 11.42 10.44
CA ARG A 60 -20.35 10.82 11.67
C ARG A 60 -19.20 9.89 11.36
N VAL A 61 -18.17 9.90 12.21
CA VAL A 61 -17.07 8.93 12.15
C VAL A 61 -17.60 7.53 12.50
N VAL A 62 -17.25 6.54 11.68
CA VAL A 62 -17.69 5.15 11.84
C VAL A 62 -16.50 4.20 11.79
N ALA A 63 -16.57 3.13 12.58
CA ALA A 63 -15.65 2.02 12.45
C ALA A 63 -16.08 1.11 11.28
N VAL A 64 -15.14 0.77 10.40
CA VAL A 64 -15.36 -0.14 9.27
C VAL A 64 -14.23 -1.17 9.22
N ARG A 65 -14.50 -2.32 8.62
CA ARG A 65 -13.47 -3.28 8.24
C ARG A 65 -13.30 -3.20 6.72
N ARG A 66 -12.06 -3.07 6.28
CA ARG A 66 -11.64 -2.97 4.88
C ARG A 66 -10.60 -4.05 4.61
N GLY A 67 -10.42 -4.40 3.35
CA GLY A 67 -9.25 -5.12 2.89
C GLY A 67 -7.98 -4.27 3.00
N GLU A 68 -6.94 -4.66 2.28
CA GLU A 68 -5.70 -3.89 2.24
C GLU A 68 -5.93 -2.51 1.60
N ILE A 69 -5.31 -1.49 2.18
CA ILE A 69 -5.36 -0.12 1.68
C ILE A 69 -3.94 0.23 1.27
N LEU A 70 -3.70 0.32 -0.03
CA LEU A 70 -2.34 0.40 -0.57
C LEU A 70 -2.27 1.43 -1.68
N LEU A 71 -1.16 2.18 -1.68
CA LEU A 71 -0.78 3.09 -2.75
C LEU A 71 0.49 2.58 -3.40
N PHE A 72 0.45 2.42 -4.72
CA PHE A 72 1.49 1.80 -5.51
C PHE A 72 2.04 2.75 -6.57
N VAL A 73 3.29 2.51 -6.97
CA VAL A 73 3.87 3.00 -8.22
C VAL A 73 4.52 1.82 -8.95
N PHE A 74 3.96 1.44 -10.10
CA PHE A 74 4.37 0.26 -10.86
C PHE A 74 5.27 0.59 -12.06
N TYR A 75 6.26 -0.27 -12.29
CA TYR A 75 7.10 -0.31 -13.48
C TYR A 75 7.01 -1.71 -14.11
N ARG A 76 6.56 -1.79 -15.37
CA ARG A 76 6.43 -3.05 -16.13
C ARG A 76 7.06 -2.89 -17.51
N PRO A 77 8.32 -3.31 -17.69
CA PRO A 77 9.04 -3.13 -18.96
C PRO A 77 8.35 -3.82 -20.13
N GLY A 78 7.88 -5.06 -19.93
CA GLY A 78 7.19 -5.83 -20.97
C GLY A 78 5.84 -5.26 -21.42
N ALA A 79 5.29 -4.29 -20.68
CA ALA A 79 4.04 -3.59 -20.99
C ALA A 79 4.24 -2.08 -21.19
N GLU A 80 5.50 -1.61 -21.28
CA GLU A 80 5.87 -0.20 -21.42
C GLU A 80 5.28 0.73 -20.34
N VAL A 81 4.97 0.19 -19.15
CA VAL A 81 4.44 0.97 -18.02
C VAL A 81 5.59 1.57 -17.23
N GLN A 82 5.61 2.90 -17.14
CA GLN A 82 6.64 3.66 -16.43
C GLN A 82 6.01 4.52 -15.34
N GLY A 83 6.03 4.03 -14.10
CA GLY A 83 5.59 4.78 -12.93
C GLY A 83 4.08 4.95 -12.81
N GLN A 84 3.28 3.94 -13.18
CA GLN A 84 1.82 4.00 -13.03
C GLN A 84 1.44 4.06 -11.56
N VAL A 85 0.68 5.08 -11.18
CA VAL A 85 0.13 5.24 -9.83
C VAL A 85 -1.17 4.48 -9.72
N THR A 86 -1.27 3.62 -8.70
CA THR A 86 -2.47 2.82 -8.46
C THR A 86 -2.81 2.83 -6.98
N PHE A 87 -4.09 2.96 -6.66
CA PHE A 87 -4.61 2.90 -5.29
C PHE A 87 -5.65 1.79 -5.17
N THR A 88 -5.65 1.09 -4.03
CA THR A 88 -6.80 0.28 -3.60
C THR A 88 -7.29 0.76 -2.25
N GLY A 89 -8.62 0.88 -2.15
CA GLY A 89 -9.30 1.24 -0.91
C GLY A 89 -9.62 0.03 -0.02
N GLY A 90 -9.40 -1.20 -0.47
CA GLY A 90 -9.83 -2.40 0.25
C GLY A 90 -11.35 -2.53 0.36
N TYR A 91 -12.08 -1.97 -0.61
CA TYR A 91 -13.52 -2.13 -0.79
C TYR A 91 -13.90 -1.72 -2.23
N PRO A 92 -15.07 -2.15 -2.74
CA PRO A 92 -15.57 -1.66 -4.03
C PRO A 92 -15.98 -0.20 -3.95
N PHE A 93 -15.44 0.64 -4.83
CA PHE A 93 -15.82 2.04 -4.94
C PHE A 93 -17.26 2.19 -5.42
N ALA A 94 -17.89 3.33 -5.11
CA ALA A 94 -19.22 3.62 -5.60
C ALA A 94 -19.21 3.72 -7.14
N PRO A 95 -20.15 3.08 -7.85
CA PRO A 95 -20.22 3.18 -9.30
C PRO A 95 -20.26 4.63 -9.78
N GLY A 96 -19.42 4.96 -10.76
CA GLY A 96 -19.31 6.31 -11.32
C GLY A 96 -18.69 7.35 -10.38
N SER A 97 -18.10 6.93 -9.25
CA SER A 97 -17.30 7.83 -8.40
C SER A 97 -15.85 7.90 -8.85
N THR A 98 -15.12 8.86 -8.31
CA THR A 98 -13.67 9.00 -8.47
C THR A 98 -13.01 9.00 -7.09
N VAL A 99 -11.69 8.76 -7.06
CA VAL A 99 -10.86 9.03 -5.87
C VAL A 99 -10.16 10.35 -6.08
N ASN A 100 -10.29 11.27 -5.13
CA ASN A 100 -9.54 12.52 -5.14
C ASN A 100 -8.24 12.34 -4.34
N MET A 101 -7.10 12.53 -4.99
CA MET A 101 -5.78 12.54 -4.35
C MET A 101 -5.31 13.98 -4.19
N ARG A 102 -4.89 14.34 -2.98
CA ARG A 102 -4.31 15.65 -2.67
C ARG A 102 -2.89 15.51 -2.12
N ILE A 103 -1.96 16.28 -2.68
CA ILE A 103 -0.56 16.35 -2.25
C ILE A 103 -0.20 17.82 -2.08
N GLY A 104 -0.12 18.30 -0.84
CA GLY A 104 -0.05 19.74 -0.57
C GLY A 104 -1.28 20.46 -1.13
N ASP A 105 -1.04 21.37 -2.06
CA ASP A 105 -2.07 22.15 -2.79
C ASP A 105 -2.47 21.49 -4.12
N ASP A 106 -1.69 20.53 -4.63
CA ASP A 106 -1.99 19.80 -5.86
C ASP A 106 -3.16 18.82 -5.64
N GLN A 107 -4.08 18.77 -6.60
CA GLN A 107 -5.22 17.84 -6.60
C GLN A 107 -5.28 17.06 -7.91
N PHE A 108 -5.58 15.77 -7.79
CA PHE A 108 -5.67 14.82 -8.88
C PHE A 108 -6.92 13.96 -8.73
N GLU A 109 -7.54 13.62 -9.85
CA GLU A 109 -8.66 12.71 -9.91
C GLU A 109 -8.21 11.36 -10.45
N LEU A 110 -8.59 10.29 -9.77
CA LEU A 110 -8.33 8.90 -10.16
C LEU A 110 -9.67 8.24 -10.49
N PHE A 111 -9.71 7.56 -11.63
CA PHE A 111 -10.86 6.79 -12.08
C PHE A 111 -10.93 5.49 -11.30
N THR A 112 -12.14 5.08 -10.90
CA THR A 112 -12.34 3.85 -10.14
C THR A 112 -12.84 2.72 -11.03
N ASP A 113 -12.32 1.52 -10.80
CA ASP A 113 -12.87 0.26 -11.29
C ASP A 113 -12.78 -0.82 -10.20
N GLY A 114 -13.92 -1.37 -9.79
CA GLY A 114 -13.99 -2.27 -8.66
C GLY A 114 -13.41 -1.66 -7.38
N GLU A 115 -12.31 -2.23 -6.87
CA GLU A 115 -11.59 -1.74 -5.68
C GLU A 115 -10.33 -0.93 -6.01
N TRP A 116 -10.05 -0.72 -7.30
CA TRP A 116 -8.84 -0.10 -7.80
C TRP A 116 -9.13 1.29 -8.37
N ALA A 117 -8.15 2.18 -8.26
CA ALA A 117 -8.21 3.50 -8.84
C ALA A 117 -6.86 3.95 -9.40
N TRP A 118 -6.87 4.62 -10.54
CA TRP A 118 -5.66 5.10 -11.23
C TRP A 118 -5.96 6.39 -12.03
N PRO A 119 -4.94 7.20 -12.37
CA PRO A 119 -5.10 8.41 -13.17
C PRO A 119 -5.56 8.12 -14.61
N ALA A 120 -6.10 9.12 -15.30
CA ALA A 120 -6.59 8.95 -16.68
C ALA A 120 -5.49 8.59 -17.70
N SER A 121 -4.25 8.99 -17.42
CA SER A 121 -3.17 8.95 -18.39
C SER A 121 -1.79 8.81 -17.76
N ALA A 122 -0.83 8.29 -18.52
CA ALA A 122 0.59 8.24 -18.14
C ALA A 122 1.19 9.64 -17.88
N ALA A 123 0.64 10.69 -18.51
CA ALA A 123 1.05 12.06 -18.23
C ALA A 123 0.60 12.49 -16.82
N ASP A 124 -0.60 12.08 -16.39
CA ASP A 124 -1.07 12.35 -15.04
C ASP A 124 -0.33 11.50 -13.99
N ASP A 125 0.01 10.24 -14.31
CA ASP A 125 0.92 9.43 -13.49
C ASP A 125 2.23 10.18 -13.23
N GLY A 126 2.88 10.69 -14.28
CA GLY A 126 4.13 11.45 -14.16
C GLY A 126 3.98 12.72 -13.30
N ARG A 127 2.86 13.44 -13.43
CA ARG A 127 2.57 14.64 -12.62
C ARG A 127 2.38 14.28 -11.15
N ILE A 128 1.67 13.18 -10.85
CA ILE A 128 1.45 12.70 -9.50
C ILE A 128 2.76 12.23 -8.88
N VAL A 129 3.54 11.38 -9.56
CA VAL A 129 4.85 10.92 -9.05
C VAL A 129 5.75 12.12 -8.77
N ALA A 130 5.80 13.11 -9.66
CA ALA A 130 6.58 14.31 -9.43
C ALA A 130 6.09 15.12 -8.21
N ALA A 131 4.78 15.25 -8.00
CA ALA A 131 4.21 15.88 -6.82
C ALA A 131 4.54 15.08 -5.55
N MET A 132 4.42 13.75 -5.58
CA MET A 132 4.73 12.88 -4.46
C MET A 132 6.22 12.95 -4.06
N LYS A 133 7.15 13.06 -5.04
CA LYS A 133 8.58 13.24 -4.76
C LYS A 133 8.91 14.52 -3.98
N ARG A 134 8.07 15.57 -4.11
CA ARG A 134 8.24 16.87 -3.44
C ARG A 134 7.35 17.03 -2.20
N GLY A 135 6.33 16.19 -2.05
CA GLY A 135 5.32 16.27 -1.01
C GLY A 135 5.72 15.55 0.27
N ALA A 136 5.02 15.88 1.37
CA ALA A 136 5.18 15.20 2.66
C ALA A 136 4.15 14.08 2.89
N GLN A 137 2.94 14.24 2.34
CA GLN A 137 1.85 13.28 2.45
C GLN A 137 0.94 13.33 1.21
N ALA A 138 0.30 12.20 0.92
CA ALA A 138 -0.79 12.10 -0.04
C ALA A 138 -2.08 11.74 0.70
N VAL A 139 -3.15 12.51 0.49
CA VAL A 139 -4.47 12.27 1.10
C VAL A 139 -5.43 11.82 0.02
N LEU A 140 -5.96 10.61 0.12
CA LEU A 140 -6.91 10.04 -0.83
C LEU A 140 -8.30 10.01 -0.23
N THR A 141 -9.24 10.69 -0.87
CA THR A 141 -10.65 10.73 -0.46
C THR A 141 -11.49 9.97 -1.46
N ALA A 142 -12.31 9.03 -0.98
CA ALA A 142 -13.09 8.14 -1.83
C ALA A 142 -14.46 7.84 -1.23
N ARG A 143 -15.35 7.24 -2.05
CA ARG A 143 -16.66 6.74 -1.60
C ARG A 143 -16.80 5.25 -1.90
N SER A 144 -17.11 4.47 -0.89
CA SER A 144 -17.45 3.04 -1.05
C SER A 144 -18.82 2.86 -1.70
N ALA A 145 -19.04 1.71 -2.35
CA ALA A 145 -20.35 1.32 -2.89
C ALA A 145 -21.46 1.27 -1.82
N ARG A 146 -21.08 1.17 -0.54
CA ARG A 146 -22.00 1.20 0.62
C ARG A 146 -22.25 2.61 1.19
N GLY A 147 -21.76 3.65 0.51
CA GLY A 147 -22.00 5.05 0.89
C GLY A 147 -21.11 5.59 2.02
N THR A 148 -20.13 4.83 2.54
CA THR A 148 -19.11 5.39 3.44
C THR A 148 -18.12 6.24 2.65
N GLN A 149 -17.84 7.44 3.12
CA GLN A 149 -16.73 8.26 2.65
C GLN A 149 -15.47 7.92 3.45
N THR A 150 -14.35 7.75 2.77
CA THR A 150 -13.06 7.46 3.41
C THR A 150 -12.07 8.55 3.06
N GLN A 151 -11.14 8.77 3.98
CA GLN A 151 -9.98 9.62 3.80
C GLN A 151 -8.77 8.85 4.34
N ASP A 152 -7.87 8.46 3.44
CA ASP A 152 -6.66 7.71 3.74
C ASP A 152 -5.44 8.60 3.53
N THR A 153 -4.62 8.77 4.57
CA THR A 153 -3.43 9.64 4.54
C THR A 153 -2.17 8.78 4.50
N PHE A 154 -1.41 8.90 3.43
CA PHE A 154 -0.14 8.21 3.21
C PHE A 154 1.02 9.16 3.49
N SER A 155 2.01 8.67 4.23
CA SER A 155 3.30 9.35 4.35
C SER A 155 4.08 9.22 3.04
N LEU A 156 4.73 10.30 2.62
CA LEU A 156 5.64 10.29 1.48
C LEU A 156 7.11 10.20 1.91
N LEU A 157 7.37 9.97 3.20
CA LEU A 157 8.71 9.76 3.72
C LEU A 157 9.31 8.46 3.15
N GLY A 158 10.39 8.60 2.39
CA GLY A 158 11.05 7.50 1.67
C GLY A 158 10.46 7.20 0.29
N PHE A 159 9.41 7.92 -0.15
CA PHE A 159 8.80 7.70 -1.46
C PHE A 159 9.80 7.82 -2.61
N THR A 160 10.56 8.92 -2.66
CA THR A 160 11.53 9.19 -3.74
C THR A 160 12.56 8.07 -3.88
N ALA A 161 13.13 7.62 -2.75
CA ALA A 161 14.08 6.50 -2.74
C ALA A 161 13.44 5.20 -3.23
N ALA A 162 12.22 4.89 -2.77
CA ALA A 162 11.52 3.68 -3.16
C ALA A 162 11.18 3.63 -4.66
N VAL A 163 10.65 4.72 -5.22
CA VAL A 163 10.25 4.73 -6.65
C VAL A 163 11.44 4.75 -7.58
N GLU A 164 12.54 5.42 -7.20
CA GLU A 164 13.78 5.41 -7.98
C GLU A 164 14.47 4.04 -7.94
N ASP A 165 14.44 3.35 -6.79
CA ASP A 165 14.94 1.97 -6.68
C ASP A 165 14.08 1.01 -7.52
N ALA A 166 12.75 1.08 -7.41
CA ALA A 166 11.84 0.28 -8.22
C ALA A 166 12.06 0.49 -9.73
N GLU A 167 12.19 1.76 -10.15
CA GLU A 167 12.47 2.12 -11.54
C GLU A 167 13.81 1.53 -12.01
N ALA A 168 14.88 1.69 -11.23
CA ALA A 168 16.20 1.18 -11.56
C ALA A 168 16.20 -0.35 -11.75
N ARG A 169 15.48 -1.08 -10.89
CA ARG A 169 15.37 -2.55 -10.95
C ARG A 169 14.61 -3.07 -12.17
N CYS A 170 13.83 -2.21 -12.83
CA CYS A 170 13.05 -2.52 -14.02
C CYS A 170 13.58 -1.85 -15.29
N LYS A 171 14.68 -1.10 -15.24
CA LYS A 171 15.36 -0.58 -16.44
C LYS A 171 16.43 -1.53 -17.01
N GLY A 172 16.77 -2.58 -16.27
CA GLY A 172 17.83 -3.54 -16.60
C GLY A 172 17.41 -4.63 -17.58
#